data_AF-A0A4Q3UHZ2-F1
#
_entry.id   AF-A0A4Q3UHZ2-F1
#
_cell.length_a   1.000
_cell.length_b   1.000
_cell.length_c   1.000
_cell.angle_alpha   90.00
_cell.angle_beta   90.00
_cell.angle_gamma   90.00
#
_symmetry.space_group_name_H-M   'P 1'
#
loop_
_entity.id
_entity.type
_entity.pdbx_description
1 polymer ?
#
loop_
_entity_poly.entity_id
_entity_poly.type
_entity_poly.pdbx_seq_one_letter_code
_entity_poly.pdbx_strand_id
1 'polypeptide(L)'
;MFARERKTPIAEWWWTIDKGLLAALILLLLAGVMLSFAASPPVAERIGLSPWYFIIRQAMFAALAVPVMLGASMLPHRAARWVALGMLVVFVVLLWLTLKFGVEVKGAKRWISFAGNTVQPSEFVKPAFAVIGAWLFAESMKHKGIPARLMATGVMLVIVLGLLLQPDIGQTALVLATWGALLFLSGISWFVIIGLGAGAVGLMFAAYTIFPHFATRIDSFMNPEAGGHGTYQVDKALSSLLEGGWFGRGPGESLAKKVIPDAHADYVFSAAAGEFGILFCLCLVALIGFI
;
A
#
# COMPACT_ATOMS: atom_id res chain seq x y z
N MET A 1 41.28 32.75 1.40
CA MET A 1 39.89 32.92 0.93
C MET A 1 39.39 31.54 0.52
N PHE A 2 38.49 30.91 1.27
CA PHE A 2 38.08 29.52 1.02
C PHE A 2 37.03 29.45 -0.09
N ALA A 3 37.30 28.66 -1.13
CA ALA A 3 36.42 28.52 -2.29
C ALA A 3 35.11 27.83 -1.89
N ARG A 4 33.97 28.42 -2.27
CA ARG A 4 32.63 28.05 -1.77
C ARG A 4 31.78 27.29 -2.80
N GLU A 5 32.41 26.77 -3.86
CA GLU A 5 31.78 26.65 -5.19
C GLU A 5 31.71 25.23 -5.78
N ARG A 6 31.81 24.18 -4.94
CA ARG A 6 31.30 22.84 -5.30
C ARG A 6 30.45 22.27 -4.17
N LYS A 7 29.15 22.61 -4.18
CA LYS A 7 28.14 21.77 -3.54
C LYS A 7 28.19 20.39 -4.22
N THR A 8 28.40 19.33 -3.45
CA THR A 8 28.18 17.97 -3.97
C THR A 8 26.67 17.72 -4.08
N PRO A 9 26.20 16.81 -4.96
CA PRO A 9 24.78 16.47 -5.05
C PRO A 9 24.19 16.02 -3.71
N ILE A 10 24.99 15.32 -2.89
CA ILE A 10 24.62 14.91 -1.51
C ILE A 10 24.42 16.13 -0.60
N ALA A 11 25.30 17.13 -0.67
CA ALA A 11 25.16 18.35 0.13
C ALA A 11 23.93 19.16 -0.31
N GLU A 12 23.69 19.31 -1.60
CA GLU A 12 22.52 20.02 -2.11
C GLU A 12 21.21 19.32 -1.73
N TRP A 13 21.16 17.99 -1.85
CA TRP A 13 20.04 17.16 -1.36
C TRP A 13 19.80 17.34 0.15
N TRP A 14 20.84 17.29 0.98
CA TRP A 14 20.71 17.47 2.45
C TRP A 14 20.24 18.87 2.87
N TRP A 15 20.48 19.89 2.04
CA TRP A 15 19.96 21.25 2.26
C TRP A 15 18.55 21.48 1.71
N THR A 16 18.05 20.62 0.82
CA THR A 16 16.74 20.77 0.13
C THR A 16 15.68 19.79 0.59
N ILE A 17 16.04 18.65 1.18
CA ILE A 17 15.08 17.66 1.70
C ILE A 17 14.39 18.12 2.99
N ASP A 18 13.09 17.82 3.11
CA ASP A 18 12.34 17.95 4.35
C ASP A 18 12.83 16.91 5.38
N LYS A 19 13.43 17.43 6.46
CA LYS A 19 14.02 16.62 7.54
C LYS A 19 12.97 16.09 8.51
N GLY A 20 11.81 16.76 8.62
CA GLY A 20 10.67 16.26 9.38
C GLY A 20 10.06 15.05 8.70
N LEU A 21 9.76 15.15 7.41
CA LEU A 21 9.24 14.04 6.61
C LEU A 21 10.21 12.85 6.56
N LEU A 22 11.51 13.11 6.35
CA LEU A 22 12.53 12.05 6.36
C LEU A 22 12.63 11.36 7.74
N ALA A 23 12.59 12.12 8.83
CA ALA A 23 12.58 11.55 10.18
C ALA A 23 11.30 10.75 10.45
N ALA A 24 10.14 11.24 10.01
CA ALA A 24 8.86 10.56 10.17
C ALA A 24 8.82 9.21 9.41
N LEU A 25 9.32 9.17 8.18
CA LEU A 25 9.45 7.94 7.39
C LEU A 25 10.40 6.93 8.04
N ILE A 26 11.52 7.39 8.60
CA ILE A 26 12.47 6.53 9.33
C ILE A 26 11.84 6.00 10.63
N LEU A 27 11.13 6.84 11.38
CA LEU A 27 10.42 6.43 12.59
C LEU A 27 9.31 5.41 12.29
N LEU A 28 8.56 5.60 11.19
CA LEU A 28 7.53 4.66 10.77
C LEU A 28 8.13 3.31 10.33
N LEU A 29 9.27 3.32 9.64
CA LEU A 29 10.02 2.11 9.28
C LEU A 29 10.53 1.37 10.53
N LEU A 30 11.10 2.10 11.50
CA LEU A 30 11.57 1.53 12.76
C LEU A 30 10.41 0.97 13.60
N ALA A 31 9.28 1.66 13.65
CA ALA A 31 8.05 1.15 14.28
C ALA A 31 7.55 -0.12 13.57
N GLY A 32 7.53 -0.15 12.24
CA GLY A 32 7.16 -1.34 11.46
C GLY A 32 8.10 -2.54 11.71
N VAL A 33 9.41 -2.31 11.86
CA VAL A 33 10.37 -3.35 12.25
C VAL A 33 10.11 -3.81 13.69
N MET A 34 9.93 -2.88 14.65
CA MET A 34 9.62 -3.20 16.05
C MET A 34 8.31 -4.00 16.19
N LEU A 35 7.26 -3.65 15.45
CA LEU A 35 6.01 -4.41 15.40
C LEU A 35 6.19 -5.78 14.72
N SER A 36 7.12 -5.91 13.77
CA SER A 36 7.48 -7.21 13.19
C SER A 36 8.26 -8.10 14.16
N PHE A 37 9.18 -7.56 14.98
CA PHE A 37 9.78 -8.28 16.11
C PHE A 37 8.69 -8.73 17.10
N ALA A 38 7.80 -7.81 17.47
CA ALA A 38 6.59 -8.06 18.24
C ALA A 38 5.83 -9.27 17.68
N ALA A 39 5.27 -9.14 16.48
CA ALA A 39 4.40 -10.13 15.87
C ALA A 39 5.08 -11.47 15.61
N SER A 40 6.24 -11.51 14.95
CA SER A 40 6.79 -12.67 14.23
C SER A 40 6.84 -14.04 14.96
N PRO A 41 7.28 -14.16 16.22
CA PRO A 41 7.63 -15.46 16.80
C PRO A 41 6.50 -16.53 16.82
N PRO A 42 5.25 -16.24 17.28
CA PRO A 42 4.24 -17.29 17.48
C PRO A 42 3.68 -17.93 16.21
N VAL A 43 3.89 -17.34 15.02
CA VAL A 43 3.50 -17.97 13.74
C VAL A 43 4.68 -18.64 13.04
N ALA A 44 5.92 -18.18 13.26
CA ALA A 44 7.09 -18.98 12.88
C ALA A 44 7.06 -20.36 13.55
N GLU A 45 6.79 -20.38 14.85
CA GLU A 45 6.64 -21.62 15.65
C GLU A 45 5.53 -22.54 15.10
N ARG A 46 4.35 -21.99 14.75
CA ARG A 46 3.23 -22.73 14.15
C ARG A 46 3.54 -23.37 12.80
N ILE A 47 4.42 -22.76 12.01
CA ILE A 47 4.79 -23.21 10.66
C ILE A 47 6.07 -24.08 10.72
N GLY A 48 6.62 -24.34 11.92
CA GLY A 48 7.85 -25.12 12.09
C GLY A 48 9.12 -24.38 11.63
N LEU A 49 9.07 -23.05 11.57
CA LEU A 49 10.17 -22.17 11.17
C LEU A 49 10.87 -21.58 12.40
N SER A 50 12.14 -21.19 12.23
CA SER A 50 12.88 -20.45 13.27
C SER A 50 12.14 -19.15 13.63
N PRO A 51 11.96 -18.80 14.92
CA PRO A 51 11.33 -17.55 15.37
C PRO A 51 11.89 -16.29 14.71
N TRP A 52 13.17 -16.32 14.33
CA TRP A 52 13.89 -15.21 13.69
C TRP A 52 13.64 -15.08 12.18
N TYR A 53 13.00 -16.04 11.52
CA TYR A 53 12.89 -16.11 10.05
C TYR A 53 12.22 -14.88 9.44
N PHE A 54 11.04 -14.49 9.94
CA PHE A 54 10.32 -13.30 9.47
C PHE A 54 11.02 -12.01 9.91
N ILE A 55 11.61 -11.99 11.11
CA ILE A 55 12.34 -10.85 11.67
C ILE A 55 13.56 -10.50 10.80
N ILE A 56 14.38 -11.49 10.44
CA ILE A 56 15.56 -11.33 9.59
C ILE A 56 15.12 -10.84 8.19
N ARG A 57 14.08 -11.43 7.60
CA ARG A 57 13.54 -10.98 6.31
C ARG A 57 13.05 -9.52 6.37
N GLN A 58 12.32 -9.13 7.40
CA GLN A 58 11.85 -7.75 7.55
C GLN A 58 13.01 -6.78 7.75
N ALA A 59 14.02 -7.13 8.56
CA ALA A 59 15.22 -6.32 8.75
C ALA A 59 16.01 -6.16 7.43
N MET A 60 16.14 -7.21 6.63
CA MET A 60 16.76 -7.16 5.29
C MET A 60 16.00 -6.24 4.33
N PHE A 61 14.66 -6.34 4.27
CA PHE A 61 13.85 -5.48 3.41
C PHE A 61 13.86 -4.02 3.89
N ALA A 62 13.83 -3.75 5.19
CA ALA A 62 13.97 -2.40 5.74
C ALA A 62 15.35 -1.80 5.44
N ALA A 63 16.42 -2.59 5.59
CA ALA A 63 17.78 -2.18 5.26
C ALA A 63 17.98 -1.92 3.76
N LEU A 64 17.22 -2.59 2.87
CA LEU A 64 17.20 -2.31 1.43
C LEU A 64 16.32 -1.10 1.08
N ALA A 65 15.21 -0.89 1.80
CA ALA A 65 14.28 0.20 1.56
C ALA A 65 14.93 1.58 1.77
N VAL A 66 15.81 1.74 2.77
CA VAL A 66 16.46 3.02 3.05
C VAL A 66 17.35 3.50 1.87
N PRO A 67 18.33 2.72 1.35
CA PRO A 67 19.06 3.09 0.13
C PRO A 67 18.19 3.36 -1.09
N VAL A 68 17.09 2.61 -1.28
CA VAL A 68 16.16 2.81 -2.40
C VAL A 68 15.39 4.13 -2.25
N MET A 69 14.88 4.44 -1.06
CA MET A 69 14.21 5.70 -0.74
C MET A 69 15.15 6.90 -0.92
N LEU A 70 16.35 6.82 -0.37
CA LEU A 70 17.36 7.88 -0.49
C LEU A 70 17.76 8.08 -1.95
N GLY A 71 18.12 7.01 -2.66
CA GLY A 71 18.48 7.06 -4.08
C GLY A 71 17.37 7.61 -4.97
N ALA A 72 16.11 7.23 -4.73
CA ALA A 72 14.95 7.78 -5.45
C ALA A 72 14.76 9.28 -5.17
N SER A 73 14.91 9.73 -3.92
CA SER A 73 14.80 11.15 -3.55
C SER A 73 15.93 12.03 -4.11
N MET A 74 17.05 11.43 -4.54
CA MET A 74 18.16 12.11 -5.21
C MET A 74 17.99 12.18 -6.74
N LEU A 75 16.97 11.56 -7.33
CA LEU A 75 16.77 11.59 -8.78
C LEU A 75 16.29 12.96 -9.27
N PRO A 76 16.99 13.62 -10.23
CA PRO A 76 16.47 14.83 -10.85
C PRO A 76 15.19 14.51 -11.63
N HIS A 77 14.24 15.45 -11.66
CA HIS A 77 12.88 15.28 -12.21
C HIS A 77 12.80 14.59 -13.58
N ARG A 78 13.75 14.88 -14.49
CA ARG A 78 13.83 14.22 -15.81
C ARG A 78 14.19 12.73 -15.70
N ALA A 79 15.13 12.36 -14.82
CA ALA A 79 15.49 10.97 -14.58
C ALA A 79 14.37 10.23 -13.85
N ALA A 80 13.75 10.85 -12.83
CA ALA A 80 12.60 10.29 -12.12
C ALA A 80 11.44 9.91 -13.06
N ARG A 81 11.14 10.75 -14.06
CA ARG A 81 10.16 10.43 -15.12
C ARG A 81 10.56 9.22 -15.97
N TRP A 82 11.81 9.10 -16.40
CA TRP A 82 12.26 7.94 -17.20
C TRP A 82 12.29 6.65 -16.38
N VAL A 83 12.71 6.71 -15.11
CA VAL A 83 12.66 5.58 -14.19
C VAL A 83 11.21 5.15 -13.94
N ALA A 84 10.30 6.10 -13.69
CA ALA A 84 8.88 5.82 -13.53
C ALA A 84 8.24 5.26 -14.81
N LEU A 85 8.65 5.70 -16.01
CA LEU A 85 8.14 5.17 -17.28
C LEU A 85 8.63 3.73 -17.51
N GLY A 86 9.92 3.45 -17.27
CA GLY A 86 10.46 2.10 -17.35
C GLY A 86 9.81 1.15 -16.34
N MET A 87 9.65 1.61 -15.09
CA MET A 87 8.93 0.90 -14.04
C MET A 87 7.47 0.63 -14.43
N LEU A 88 6.76 1.62 -14.98
CA LEU A 88 5.38 1.46 -15.44
C LEU A 88 5.28 0.38 -16.52
N VAL A 89 6.09 0.47 -17.58
CA VAL A 89 6.05 -0.47 -18.71
C VAL A 89 6.40 -1.89 -18.25
N VAL A 90 7.50 -2.05 -17.50
CA VAL A 90 7.94 -3.37 -17.02
C VAL A 90 6.90 -3.98 -16.08
N PHE A 91 6.45 -3.25 -15.06
CA PHE A 91 5.54 -3.83 -14.06
C PHE A 91 4.08 -3.96 -14.54
N VAL A 92 3.63 -3.18 -15.53
CA VAL A 92 2.36 -3.46 -16.23
C VAL A 92 2.47 -4.74 -17.04
N VAL A 93 3.56 -4.97 -17.78
CA VAL A 93 3.76 -6.25 -18.50
C VAL A 93 3.81 -7.43 -17.52
N LEU A 94 4.51 -7.29 -16.39
CA LEU A 94 4.54 -8.32 -15.34
C LEU A 94 3.15 -8.56 -14.69
N LEU A 95 2.33 -7.51 -14.51
CA LEU A 95 0.95 -7.59 -14.00
C LEU A 95 0.02 -8.33 -14.96
N TRP A 96 0.22 -8.22 -16.28
CA TRP A 96 -0.52 -9.04 -17.24
C TRP A 96 0.04 -10.47 -17.33
N LEU A 97 1.34 -10.69 -17.10
CA LEU A 97 1.94 -12.02 -17.06
C LEU A 97 1.55 -12.83 -15.80
N THR A 98 1.30 -12.20 -14.64
CA THR A 98 0.84 -12.90 -13.43
C THR A 98 -0.48 -13.66 -13.63
N LEU A 99 -1.36 -13.20 -14.53
CA LEU A 99 -2.60 -13.91 -14.88
C LEU A 99 -2.36 -15.35 -15.37
N LYS A 100 -1.22 -15.59 -16.04
CA LYS A 100 -0.86 -16.91 -16.59
C LYS A 100 0.23 -17.61 -15.79
N PHE A 101 1.25 -16.88 -15.33
CA PHE A 101 2.48 -17.41 -14.72
C PHE A 101 2.66 -17.00 -13.25
N GLY A 102 1.70 -16.31 -12.65
CA GLY A 102 1.76 -15.89 -11.26
C GLY A 102 1.55 -17.05 -10.29
N VAL A 103 2.21 -16.96 -9.14
CA VAL A 103 1.99 -17.85 -7.99
C VAL A 103 0.61 -17.55 -7.41
N GLU A 104 -0.17 -18.61 -7.20
CA GLU A 104 -1.51 -18.50 -6.63
C GLU A 104 -1.44 -18.45 -5.10
N VAL A 105 -1.94 -17.36 -4.52
CA VAL A 105 -1.94 -17.12 -3.07
C VAL A 105 -3.34 -16.70 -2.66
N LYS A 106 -3.91 -17.38 -1.63
CA LYS A 106 -5.31 -17.19 -1.17
C LYS A 106 -6.33 -17.19 -2.34
N GLY A 107 -6.10 -18.01 -3.38
CA GLY A 107 -6.97 -18.15 -4.56
C GLY A 107 -6.79 -17.11 -5.67
N ALA A 108 -5.74 -16.29 -5.65
CA ALA A 108 -5.46 -15.29 -6.69
C ALA A 108 -3.99 -15.27 -7.14
N LYS A 109 -3.77 -15.14 -8.46
CA LYS A 109 -2.43 -15.08 -9.07
C LYS A 109 -1.94 -13.63 -9.18
N ARG A 110 -1.47 -13.10 -8.05
CA ARG A 110 -1.00 -11.70 -7.89
C ARG A 110 0.52 -11.55 -7.77
N TRP A 111 1.23 -12.64 -7.54
CA TRP A 111 2.64 -12.63 -7.14
C TRP A 111 3.51 -13.32 -8.19
N ILE A 112 4.71 -12.80 -8.40
CA ILE A 112 5.78 -13.46 -9.15
C ILE A 112 6.82 -13.96 -8.15
N SER A 113 7.16 -15.24 -8.19
CA SER A 113 8.33 -15.78 -7.49
C SER A 113 9.61 -15.46 -8.27
N PHE A 114 10.51 -14.69 -7.68
CA PHE A 114 11.83 -14.38 -8.24
C PHE A 114 12.90 -14.57 -7.16
N ALA A 115 13.95 -15.34 -7.45
CA ALA A 115 15.09 -15.58 -6.56
C ALA A 115 14.70 -15.90 -5.09
N GLY A 116 13.76 -16.82 -4.86
CA GLY A 116 13.32 -17.23 -3.52
C GLY A 116 12.47 -16.20 -2.75
N ASN A 117 11.98 -15.16 -3.42
CA ASN A 117 11.13 -14.11 -2.87
C ASN A 117 9.91 -13.89 -3.77
N THR A 118 8.82 -13.35 -3.22
CA THR A 118 7.60 -13.03 -3.96
C THR A 118 7.46 -11.52 -4.16
N VAL A 119 7.26 -11.11 -5.41
CA VAL A 119 7.08 -9.70 -5.81
C VAL A 119 5.68 -9.51 -6.36
N GLN A 120 4.93 -8.54 -5.84
CA GLN A 120 3.61 -8.17 -6.34
C GLN A 120 3.73 -6.99 -7.33
N PRO A 121 3.46 -7.17 -8.64
CA PRO A 121 3.70 -6.10 -9.63
C PRO A 121 2.89 -4.82 -9.38
N SER A 122 1.69 -4.90 -8.82
CA SER A 122 0.81 -3.75 -8.56
C SER A 122 1.43 -2.71 -7.61
N GLU A 123 2.30 -3.13 -6.68
CA GLU A 123 3.00 -2.21 -5.77
C GLU A 123 3.94 -1.25 -6.50
N PHE A 124 4.56 -1.70 -7.59
CA PHE A 124 5.44 -0.87 -8.43
C PHE A 124 4.64 -0.05 -9.46
N VAL A 125 3.52 -0.60 -9.95
CA VAL A 125 2.62 0.10 -10.88
C VAL A 125 2.00 1.35 -10.24
N LYS A 126 1.60 1.32 -8.96
CA LYS A 126 1.00 2.48 -8.27
C LYS A 126 1.85 3.77 -8.33
N PRO A 127 3.09 3.83 -7.77
CA PRO A 127 3.91 5.04 -7.82
C PRO A 127 4.36 5.40 -9.23
N ALA A 128 4.61 4.40 -10.10
CA ALA A 128 4.93 4.63 -11.50
C ALA A 128 3.78 5.35 -12.23
N PHE A 129 2.55 4.87 -12.03
CA PHE A 129 1.33 5.47 -12.59
C PHE A 129 1.05 6.85 -12.00
N ALA A 130 1.27 7.07 -10.69
CA ALA A 130 1.13 8.39 -10.08
C ALA A 130 2.04 9.43 -10.76
N VAL A 131 3.33 9.12 -10.96
CA VAL A 131 4.31 10.02 -11.60
C VAL A 131 4.00 10.24 -13.10
N ILE A 132 3.72 9.17 -13.85
CA ILE A 132 3.45 9.27 -15.30
C ILE A 132 2.08 9.87 -15.58
N GLY A 133 1.06 9.53 -14.79
CA GLY A 133 -0.27 10.15 -14.84
C GLY A 133 -0.19 11.65 -14.54
N ALA A 134 0.48 12.05 -13.46
CA ALA A 134 0.69 13.46 -13.13
C ALA A 134 1.42 14.22 -14.24
N TRP A 135 2.44 13.61 -14.85
CA TRP A 135 3.11 14.20 -16.01
C TRP A 135 2.15 14.36 -17.21
N LEU A 136 1.42 13.31 -17.61
CA LEU A 136 0.46 13.38 -18.72
C LEU A 136 -0.65 14.42 -18.49
N PHE A 137 -1.19 14.52 -17.28
CA PHE A 137 -2.16 15.55 -16.93
C PHE A 137 -1.56 16.97 -16.99
N ALA A 138 -0.36 17.18 -16.45
CA ALA A 138 0.35 18.46 -16.53
C ALA A 138 0.70 18.86 -17.99
N GLU A 139 1.04 17.88 -18.85
CA GLU A 139 1.30 18.11 -20.27
C GLU A 139 0.01 18.53 -21.01
N SER A 140 -1.14 17.92 -20.66
CA SER A 140 -2.45 18.29 -21.22
C SER A 140 -2.87 19.74 -20.93
N MET A 141 -2.41 20.31 -19.82
CA MET A 141 -2.70 21.70 -19.44
C MET A 141 -1.83 22.70 -20.20
N LYS A 142 -0.65 22.27 -20.68
CA LYS A 142 0.27 23.10 -21.48
C LYS A 142 -0.01 23.02 -22.97
N HIS A 143 -0.24 21.81 -23.48
CA HIS A 143 -0.33 21.54 -24.92
C HIS A 143 -1.72 21.03 -25.30
N LYS A 144 -2.64 21.97 -25.55
CA LYS A 144 -4.07 21.72 -25.87
C LYS A 144 -4.33 20.79 -27.07
N GLY A 145 -3.34 20.50 -27.90
CA GLY A 145 -3.44 19.57 -29.03
C GLY A 145 -3.06 18.11 -28.71
N ILE A 146 -2.50 17.81 -27.53
CA ILE A 146 -2.10 16.44 -27.16
C ILE A 146 -3.22 15.80 -26.31
N PRO A 147 -3.76 14.63 -26.69
CA PRO A 147 -4.82 13.93 -25.94
C PRO A 147 -4.30 13.24 -24.66
N ALA A 148 -3.37 13.86 -23.92
CA ALA A 148 -2.66 13.23 -22.81
C ALA A 148 -3.58 12.81 -21.64
N ARG A 149 -4.76 13.43 -21.49
CA ARG A 149 -5.81 12.96 -20.56
C ARG A 149 -6.40 11.61 -20.96
N LEU A 150 -6.63 11.40 -22.26
CA LEU A 150 -7.08 10.11 -22.81
C LEU A 150 -5.96 9.07 -22.70
N MET A 151 -4.69 9.46 -22.90
CA MET A 151 -3.54 8.58 -22.68
C MET A 151 -3.43 8.13 -21.21
N ALA A 152 -3.53 9.05 -20.25
CA ALA A 152 -3.51 8.72 -18.82
C ALA A 152 -4.69 7.82 -18.42
N THR A 153 -5.86 8.04 -19.01
CA THR A 153 -7.07 7.22 -18.81
C THR A 153 -6.93 5.83 -19.45
N GLY A 154 -6.35 5.72 -20.65
CA GLY A 154 -6.07 4.45 -21.31
C GLY A 154 -5.05 3.60 -20.53
N VAL A 155 -3.98 4.24 -20.02
CA VAL A 155 -3.01 3.58 -19.12
C VAL A 155 -3.70 3.10 -17.84
N MET A 156 -4.55 3.93 -17.22
CA MET A 156 -5.35 3.54 -16.04
C MET A 156 -6.23 2.32 -16.34
N LEU A 157 -6.94 2.32 -17.46
CA LEU A 157 -7.81 1.20 -17.86
C LEU A 157 -7.02 -0.10 -18.08
N VAL A 158 -5.84 -0.04 -18.72
CA VAL A 158 -4.96 -1.22 -18.89
C VAL A 158 -4.48 -1.78 -17.55
N ILE A 159 -4.25 -0.94 -16.54
CA ILE A 159 -3.90 -1.38 -15.18
C ILE A 159 -5.12 -2.00 -14.49
N VAL A 160 -6.26 -1.29 -14.48
CA VAL A 160 -7.49 -1.70 -13.79
C VAL A 160 -8.05 -3.00 -14.35
N LEU A 161 -8.05 -3.20 -15.68
CA LEU A 161 -8.48 -4.46 -16.30
C LEU A 161 -7.60 -5.63 -15.85
N GLY A 162 -6.28 -5.44 -15.79
CA GLY A 162 -5.35 -6.47 -15.32
C GLY A 162 -5.53 -6.81 -13.83
N LEU A 163 -5.86 -5.83 -12.98
CA LEU A 163 -6.13 -6.02 -11.55
C LEU A 163 -7.48 -6.69 -11.28
N LEU A 164 -8.53 -6.31 -12.02
CA LEU A 164 -9.85 -6.93 -11.92
C LEU A 164 -9.85 -8.40 -12.37
N LEU A 165 -8.95 -8.77 -13.29
CA LEU A 165 -8.69 -10.17 -13.67
C LEU A 165 -7.86 -10.95 -12.63
N GLN A 166 -7.28 -10.29 -11.61
CA GLN A 166 -6.63 -10.91 -10.44
C GLN A 166 -7.52 -10.89 -9.16
N PRO A 167 -8.85 -10.72 -9.33
CA PRO A 167 -9.78 -10.17 -8.34
C PRO A 167 -9.24 -9.13 -7.33
N ASP A 168 -8.28 -8.26 -7.69
CA ASP A 168 -7.71 -7.29 -6.74
C ASP A 168 -8.46 -5.96 -6.70
N ILE A 169 -9.57 -5.97 -5.96
CA ILE A 169 -10.43 -4.81 -5.74
C ILE A 169 -9.69 -3.69 -4.99
N GLY A 170 -8.84 -4.01 -4.01
CA GLY A 170 -8.13 -3.03 -3.19
C GLY A 170 -7.12 -2.22 -3.99
N GLN A 171 -6.28 -2.90 -4.77
CA GLN A 171 -5.32 -2.24 -5.66
C GLN A 171 -6.04 -1.46 -6.77
N THR A 172 -7.16 -2.00 -7.29
CA THR A 172 -8.00 -1.31 -8.28
C THR A 172 -8.55 0.01 -7.72
N ALA A 173 -9.08 0.01 -6.50
CA ALA A 173 -9.59 1.21 -5.85
C ALA A 173 -8.50 2.28 -5.65
N LEU A 174 -7.28 1.89 -5.25
CA LEU A 174 -6.15 2.82 -5.10
C LEU A 174 -5.72 3.45 -6.42
N VAL A 175 -5.69 2.68 -7.52
CA VAL A 175 -5.35 3.21 -8.85
C VAL A 175 -6.44 4.15 -9.37
N LEU A 176 -7.71 3.81 -9.18
CA LEU A 176 -8.86 4.66 -9.54
C LEU A 176 -8.89 5.96 -8.72
N ALA A 177 -8.65 5.89 -7.41
CA ALA A 177 -8.55 7.07 -6.55
C ALA A 177 -7.37 7.98 -6.96
N THR A 178 -6.21 7.38 -7.28
CA THR A 178 -5.04 8.11 -7.81
C THR A 178 -5.39 8.83 -9.11
N TRP A 179 -6.01 8.14 -10.08
CA TRP A 179 -6.44 8.76 -11.33
C TRP A 179 -7.48 9.86 -11.11
N GLY A 180 -8.46 9.65 -10.22
CA GLY A 180 -9.49 10.63 -9.87
C GLY A 180 -8.93 11.90 -9.23
N ALA A 181 -7.96 11.76 -8.33
CA ALA A 181 -7.25 12.90 -7.73
C ALA A 181 -6.45 13.70 -8.78
N LEU A 182 -5.77 13.02 -9.70
CA LEU A 182 -5.06 13.67 -10.82
C LEU A 182 -6.03 14.33 -11.82
N LEU A 183 -7.18 13.71 -12.08
CA LEU A 183 -8.25 14.24 -12.92
C LEU A 183 -8.81 15.55 -12.32
N PHE A 184 -9.06 15.57 -11.01
CA PHE A 184 -9.46 16.76 -10.25
C PHE A 184 -8.42 17.87 -10.32
N LEU A 185 -7.15 17.57 -10.00
CA LEU A 185 -6.05 18.53 -10.08
C LEU A 185 -5.81 19.08 -11.51
N SER A 186 -6.27 18.38 -12.55
CA SER A 186 -6.23 18.87 -13.94
C SER A 186 -7.29 19.94 -14.27
N GLY A 187 -8.10 20.36 -13.30
CA GLY A 187 -9.11 21.41 -13.45
C GLY A 187 -10.39 20.96 -14.17
N ILE A 188 -10.77 19.68 -14.01
CA ILE A 188 -12.04 19.17 -14.54
C ILE A 188 -13.19 19.51 -13.59
N SER A 189 -14.35 19.84 -14.17
CA SER A 189 -15.53 20.27 -13.42
C SER A 189 -16.00 19.20 -12.42
N TRP A 190 -16.35 19.65 -11.21
CA TRP A 190 -16.78 18.82 -10.09
C TRP A 190 -17.97 17.89 -10.46
N PHE A 191 -18.86 18.33 -11.36
CA PHE A 191 -19.97 17.53 -11.86
C PHE A 191 -19.53 16.26 -12.60
N VAL A 192 -18.39 16.28 -13.30
CA VAL A 192 -17.84 15.09 -13.99
C VAL A 192 -17.32 14.08 -12.97
N ILE A 193 -16.69 14.56 -11.89
CA ILE A 193 -16.14 13.72 -10.83
C ILE A 193 -17.29 13.09 -10.01
N ILE A 194 -18.32 13.86 -9.68
CA ILE A 194 -19.57 13.33 -9.08
C ILE A 194 -20.23 12.32 -10.03
N GLY A 195 -20.32 12.60 -11.33
CA GLY A 195 -20.89 11.68 -12.31
C GLY A 195 -20.15 10.34 -12.38
N LEU A 196 -18.82 10.36 -12.36
CA LEU A 196 -17.98 9.16 -12.31
C LEU A 196 -18.16 8.40 -10.97
N GLY A 197 -18.23 9.11 -9.84
CA GLY A 197 -18.50 8.52 -8.53
C GLY A 197 -19.87 7.86 -8.43
N ALA A 198 -20.92 8.54 -8.91
CA ALA A 198 -22.28 8.00 -9.00
C ALA A 198 -22.34 6.79 -9.94
N GLY A 199 -21.61 6.81 -11.06
CA GLY A 199 -21.44 5.66 -11.94
C GLY A 199 -20.79 4.46 -11.24
N ALA A 200 -19.75 4.68 -10.43
CA ALA A 200 -19.12 3.63 -9.64
C ALA A 200 -20.05 3.04 -8.57
N VAL A 201 -20.86 3.87 -7.90
CA VAL A 201 -21.89 3.41 -6.94
C VAL A 201 -22.99 2.62 -7.67
N GLY A 202 -23.43 3.07 -8.85
CA GLY A 202 -24.40 2.34 -9.68
C GLY A 202 -23.88 0.97 -10.13
N LEU A 203 -22.60 0.88 -10.53
CA LEU A 203 -21.94 -0.40 -10.83
C LEU A 203 -21.80 -1.30 -9.60
N MET A 204 -21.55 -0.74 -8.40
CA MET A 204 -21.51 -1.50 -7.15
C MET A 204 -22.88 -2.06 -6.77
N PHE A 205 -23.96 -1.28 -6.96
CA PHE A 205 -25.33 -1.73 -6.74
C PHE A 205 -25.74 -2.81 -7.75
N ALA A 206 -25.35 -2.68 -9.03
CA ALA A 206 -25.53 -3.73 -10.02
C ALA A 206 -24.72 -5.01 -9.68
N ALA A 207 -23.50 -4.87 -9.15
CA ALA A 207 -22.71 -6.02 -8.72
C ALA A 207 -23.36 -6.74 -7.52
N TYR A 208 -23.99 -6.00 -6.59
CA TYR A 208 -24.74 -6.56 -5.46
C TYR A 208 -25.95 -7.39 -5.93
N THR A 209 -26.71 -6.91 -6.92
CA THR A 209 -27.88 -7.66 -7.43
C THR A 209 -27.53 -8.80 -8.38
N ILE A 210 -26.39 -8.74 -9.08
CA ILE A 210 -25.97 -9.75 -10.08
C ILE A 210 -25.10 -10.86 -9.49
N PHE A 211 -24.26 -10.58 -8.49
CA PHE A 211 -23.28 -11.55 -7.96
C PHE A 211 -23.57 -11.90 -6.49
N PRO A 212 -24.20 -13.07 -6.21
CA PRO A 212 -24.52 -13.49 -4.83
C PRO A 212 -23.32 -13.47 -3.87
N HIS A 213 -22.11 -13.84 -4.33
CA HIS A 213 -20.91 -13.77 -3.48
C HIS A 213 -20.55 -12.33 -3.07
N PHE A 214 -20.84 -11.33 -3.90
CA PHE A 214 -20.60 -9.93 -3.57
C PHE A 214 -21.66 -9.40 -2.59
N ALA A 215 -22.92 -9.81 -2.76
CA ALA A 215 -23.98 -9.56 -1.78
C ALA A 215 -23.62 -10.15 -0.41
N THR A 216 -23.33 -11.44 -0.31
CA THR A 216 -22.97 -12.09 0.96
C THR A 216 -21.79 -11.42 1.68
N ARG A 217 -20.82 -10.86 0.94
CA ARG A 217 -19.72 -10.08 1.52
C ARG A 217 -20.20 -8.78 2.14
N ILE A 218 -21.04 -8.01 1.44
CA ILE A 218 -21.65 -6.78 1.96
C ILE A 218 -22.58 -7.09 3.14
N ASP A 219 -23.41 -8.13 3.04
CA ASP A 219 -24.33 -8.54 4.10
C ASP A 219 -23.59 -8.95 5.38
N SER A 220 -22.48 -9.71 5.24
CA SER A 220 -21.63 -10.10 6.37
C SER A 220 -20.84 -8.94 6.99
N PHE A 221 -20.68 -7.83 6.28
CA PHE A 221 -20.08 -6.60 6.79
C PHE A 221 -21.12 -5.71 7.50
N MET A 222 -22.34 -5.63 6.95
CA MET A 222 -23.44 -4.86 7.50
C MET A 222 -24.09 -5.52 8.72
N ASN A 223 -24.16 -6.85 8.76
CA ASN A 223 -24.72 -7.63 9.86
C ASN A 223 -23.72 -8.71 10.36
N PRO A 224 -22.65 -8.32 11.10
CA PRO A 224 -21.65 -9.25 11.60
C PRO A 224 -22.24 -10.44 12.38
N GLU A 225 -23.22 -10.16 13.24
CA GLU A 225 -23.83 -11.14 14.14
C GLU A 225 -24.71 -12.19 13.42
N ALA A 226 -25.13 -11.93 12.18
CA ALA A 226 -26.11 -12.77 11.47
C ALA A 226 -25.54 -14.09 10.90
N GLY A 227 -24.21 -14.23 10.86
CA GLY A 227 -23.56 -15.53 10.71
C GLY A 227 -22.48 -15.62 9.62
N GLY A 228 -21.35 -16.23 9.98
CA GLY A 228 -20.28 -16.62 9.05
C GLY A 228 -18.90 -16.57 9.71
N HIS A 229 -17.98 -17.43 9.28
CA HIS A 229 -16.62 -17.54 9.85
C HIS A 229 -15.70 -16.31 9.64
N GLY A 230 -16.23 -15.20 9.09
CA GLY A 230 -15.45 -13.98 8.81
C GLY A 230 -15.30 -13.04 10.00
N THR A 231 -16.28 -12.96 10.90
CA THR A 231 -16.28 -12.01 12.03
C THR A 231 -15.22 -12.33 13.08
N TYR A 232 -14.93 -13.61 13.30
CA TYR A 232 -13.97 -14.09 14.30
C TYR A 232 -12.63 -13.32 14.33
N GLN A 233 -12.13 -12.91 13.17
CA GLN A 233 -10.88 -12.15 13.08
C GLN A 233 -11.05 -10.69 13.55
N VAL A 234 -12.19 -10.05 13.21
CA VAL A 234 -12.57 -8.71 13.65
C VAL A 234 -12.87 -8.69 15.15
N ASP A 235 -13.60 -9.67 15.66
CA ASP A 235 -13.93 -9.80 17.08
C ASP A 235 -12.66 -9.99 17.93
N LYS A 236 -11.68 -10.77 17.41
CA LYS A 236 -10.37 -10.95 18.05
C LYS A 236 -9.49 -9.71 17.95
N ALA A 237 -9.57 -8.94 16.86
CA ALA A 237 -8.89 -7.66 16.71
C ALA A 237 -9.41 -6.62 17.73
N LEU A 238 -10.74 -6.54 17.90
CA LEU A 238 -11.38 -5.69 18.90
C LEU A 238 -11.02 -6.15 20.32
N SER A 239 -11.09 -7.47 20.59
CA SER A 239 -10.67 -8.05 21.88
C SER A 239 -9.22 -7.68 22.22
N SER A 240 -8.29 -7.78 21.26
CA SER A 240 -6.88 -7.44 21.46
C SER A 240 -6.66 -5.98 21.88
N LEU A 241 -7.44 -5.06 21.29
CA LEU A 241 -7.39 -3.63 21.63
C LEU A 241 -8.00 -3.35 23.01
N LEU A 242 -9.11 -4.00 23.37
CA LEU A 242 -9.71 -3.92 24.71
C LEU A 242 -8.80 -4.53 25.78
N GLU A 243 -8.04 -5.58 25.44
CA GLU A 243 -7.09 -6.23 26.36
C GLU A 243 -5.90 -5.32 26.71
N GLY A 244 -5.38 -4.54 25.76
CA GLY A 244 -4.21 -3.68 25.95
C GLY A 244 -4.47 -2.37 26.70
N GLY A 245 -5.66 -1.80 26.60
CA GLY A 245 -6.00 -0.53 27.24
C GLY A 245 -5.09 0.63 26.81
N TRP A 246 -4.84 1.59 27.69
CA TRP A 246 -4.09 2.82 27.36
C TRP A 246 -2.59 2.61 27.10
N PHE A 247 -1.94 1.74 27.89
CA PHE A 247 -0.48 1.57 27.92
C PHE A 247 0.03 0.21 27.43
N GLY A 248 -0.87 -0.73 27.10
CA GLY A 248 -0.53 -2.08 26.68
C GLY A 248 -0.25 -3.03 27.85
N ARG A 249 -0.11 -4.33 27.53
CA ARG A 249 0.31 -5.36 28.50
C ARG A 249 1.82 -5.64 28.49
N GLY A 250 2.56 -5.00 27.59
CA GLY A 250 3.99 -5.25 27.36
C GLY A 250 4.25 -6.24 26.22
N PRO A 251 5.49 -6.30 25.72
CA PRO A 251 5.85 -7.13 24.56
C PRO A 251 5.69 -8.62 24.86
N GLY A 252 5.05 -9.36 23.96
CA GLY A 252 4.88 -10.82 24.04
C GLY A 252 3.69 -11.30 24.88
N GLU A 253 3.21 -10.51 25.85
CA GLU A 253 2.18 -10.93 26.83
C GLU A 253 0.73 -10.85 26.33
N SER A 254 0.48 -10.43 25.08
CA SER A 254 -0.87 -10.41 24.51
C SER A 254 -1.40 -11.82 24.23
N LEU A 255 -2.43 -12.24 24.97
CA LEU A 255 -3.07 -13.55 24.80
C LEU A 255 -3.79 -13.67 23.45
N ALA A 256 -4.45 -12.60 22.97
CA ALA A 256 -5.16 -12.57 21.70
C ALA A 256 -4.28 -12.93 20.48
N LYS A 257 -3.00 -12.58 20.53
CA LYS A 257 -1.97 -12.91 19.52
C LYS A 257 -1.79 -14.43 19.31
N LYS A 258 -2.03 -15.24 20.34
CA LYS A 258 -2.04 -16.71 20.25
C LYS A 258 -3.32 -17.26 19.59
N VAL A 259 -4.22 -16.41 19.09
CA VAL A 259 -5.55 -16.82 18.58
C VAL A 259 -5.85 -16.25 17.18
N ILE A 260 -5.29 -15.10 16.80
CA ILE A 260 -5.45 -14.51 15.45
C ILE A 260 -4.60 -15.31 14.43
N PRO A 261 -5.19 -15.86 13.32
CA PRO A 261 -4.42 -16.63 12.34
C PRO A 261 -3.41 -15.80 11.52
N ASP A 262 -3.82 -14.61 11.06
CA ASP A 262 -3.05 -13.73 10.15
C ASP A 262 -2.52 -12.46 10.86
N ALA A 263 -2.01 -12.60 12.10
CA ALA A 263 -1.57 -11.48 12.95
C ALA A 263 -0.40 -10.63 12.39
N HIS A 264 0.18 -11.04 11.25
CA HIS A 264 1.45 -10.54 10.69
C HIS A 264 1.25 -9.68 9.43
N ALA A 265 0.03 -9.67 8.89
CA ALA A 265 -0.36 -8.84 7.77
C ALA A 265 -1.54 -7.95 8.19
N ASP A 266 -2.74 -8.51 8.21
CA ASP A 266 -3.98 -7.74 8.24
C ASP A 266 -4.32 -7.19 9.65
N TYR A 267 -3.69 -7.71 10.70
CA TYR A 267 -4.01 -7.38 12.11
C TYR A 267 -2.82 -6.89 12.96
N VAL A 268 -1.70 -6.49 12.33
CA VAL A 268 -0.51 -5.99 13.04
C VAL A 268 -0.82 -4.79 13.95
N PHE A 269 -1.70 -3.88 13.52
CA PHE A 269 -2.13 -2.73 14.30
C PHE A 269 -2.95 -3.12 15.55
N SER A 270 -3.81 -4.14 15.44
CA SER A 270 -4.60 -4.65 16.57
C SER A 270 -3.74 -5.41 17.58
N ALA A 271 -2.74 -6.16 17.11
CA ALA A 271 -1.73 -6.76 17.98
C ALA A 271 -0.87 -5.69 18.70
N ALA A 272 -0.49 -4.62 17.98
CA ALA A 272 0.21 -3.49 18.55
C ALA A 272 -0.59 -2.79 19.66
N ALA A 273 -1.91 -2.64 19.49
CA ALA A 273 -2.80 -2.09 20.52
C ALA A 273 -2.81 -2.96 21.80
N GLY A 274 -2.74 -4.28 21.68
CA GLY A 274 -2.66 -5.19 22.82
C GLY A 274 -1.35 -5.11 23.60
N GLU A 275 -0.22 -4.99 22.91
CA GLU A 275 1.12 -5.02 23.52
C GLU A 275 1.62 -3.65 23.98
N PHE A 276 1.35 -2.59 23.20
CA PHE A 276 1.86 -1.21 23.42
C PHE A 276 0.75 -0.18 23.74
N GLY A 277 -0.52 -0.59 23.69
CA GLY A 277 -1.65 0.23 24.10
C GLY A 277 -2.18 1.20 23.04
N ILE A 278 -3.33 1.77 23.36
CA ILE A 278 -4.02 2.79 22.53
C ILE A 278 -3.14 4.03 22.33
N LEU A 279 -2.33 4.44 23.33
CA LEU A 279 -1.47 5.62 23.20
C LEU A 279 -0.42 5.46 22.09
N PHE A 280 0.23 4.29 22.01
CA PHE A 280 1.15 3.98 20.92
C PHE A 280 0.45 4.00 19.55
N CYS A 281 -0.76 3.44 19.48
CA CYS A 281 -1.56 3.42 18.26
C CYS A 281 -1.97 4.84 17.81
N LEU A 282 -2.30 5.74 18.74
CA LEU A 282 -2.59 7.15 18.46
C LEU A 282 -1.33 7.88 17.95
N CYS A 283 -0.17 7.64 18.55
CA CYS A 283 1.10 8.17 18.05
C CYS A 283 1.42 7.66 16.63
N LEU A 284 1.13 6.40 16.33
CA LEU A 284 1.35 5.80 15.00
C LEU A 284 0.39 6.38 13.96
N VAL A 285 -0.89 6.59 14.31
CA VAL A 285 -1.87 7.27 13.44
C VAL A 285 -1.49 8.73 13.20
N ALA A 286 -1.03 9.45 14.23
CA ALA A 286 -0.55 10.83 14.10
C ALA A 286 0.71 10.92 13.23
N LEU A 287 1.61 9.93 13.31
CA LEU A 287 2.79 9.82 12.47
C LEU A 287 2.43 9.57 11.00
N ILE A 288 1.46 8.68 10.73
CA ILE A 288 0.95 8.46 9.37
C ILE A 288 0.22 9.71 8.85
N GLY A 289 -0.56 10.40 9.68
CA GLY A 289 -1.27 11.63 9.31
C GLY A 289 -0.39 12.88 9.10
N PHE A 290 0.92 12.77 9.38
CA PHE A 290 1.92 13.80 9.10
C PHE A 290 2.68 13.56 7.77
N ILE A 291 2.57 12.37 7.17
CA ILE A 291 3.30 11.90 5.98
C ILE A 291 2.47 12.09 4.71
#